data_AF-A0A4Q5USA9-F1
#
_entry.id   AF-A0A4Q5USA9-F1
#
_cell.length_a   1.000
_cell.length_b   1.000
_cell.length_c   1.000
_cell.angle_alpha   90.00
_cell.angle_beta   90.00
_cell.angle_gamma   90.00
#
_symmetry.space_group_name_H-M   'P 1'
#
loop_
_entity.id
_entity.type
_entity.pdbx_description
1 polymer ?
#
loop_
_entity_poly.entity_id
_entity_poly.type
_entity_poly.pdbx_seq_one_letter_code
_entity_poly.pdbx_strand_id
1 'polypeptide(L)'
;MKTINLLLSCTCFLFACKGKNSSTTEQTSMQADTTIRSAAIAPEMYTDLYGNWVGDNEVTERDEAKFKGQEISRLNIIIKQITDSGVIAQSIVNGNSRLMRGSVTKSNNNYEFVMNEPGDDKYDGRFEFTIAGDTLSGKWQPFDT
;
A
#
# COMPACT_ATOMS: atom_id res chain seq x y z
N MET A 1 58.92 -3.24 -27.35
CA MET A 1 58.76 -4.54 -26.65
C MET A 1 57.63 -4.41 -25.64
N LYS A 2 56.55 -5.17 -25.89
CA LYS A 2 55.46 -5.68 -25.01
C LYS A 2 54.84 -4.76 -23.94
N THR A 3 53.61 -4.33 -24.23
CA THR A 3 52.59 -3.92 -23.25
C THR A 3 51.94 -5.16 -22.62
N ILE A 4 51.71 -5.15 -21.31
CA ILE A 4 50.99 -6.21 -20.57
C ILE A 4 49.65 -5.63 -20.13
N ASN A 5 48.57 -6.12 -20.72
CA ASN A 5 47.20 -5.89 -20.29
C ASN A 5 46.80 -7.01 -19.32
N LEU A 6 46.49 -6.67 -18.07
CA LEU A 6 45.95 -7.61 -17.09
C LEU A 6 44.43 -7.42 -16.99
N LEU A 7 43.69 -8.26 -17.70
CA LEU A 7 42.23 -8.36 -17.60
C LEU A 7 41.87 -9.14 -16.33
N LEU A 8 41.26 -8.48 -15.34
CA LEU A 8 40.77 -9.14 -14.12
C LEU A 8 39.27 -9.47 -14.29
N SER A 9 39.01 -10.69 -14.75
CA SER A 9 37.67 -11.29 -14.85
C SER A 9 37.16 -11.70 -13.48
N CYS A 10 36.10 -11.06 -12.99
CA CYS A 10 35.39 -11.45 -11.78
C CYS A 10 34.25 -12.42 -12.15
N THR A 11 34.49 -13.72 -11.97
CA THR A 11 33.53 -14.78 -12.27
C THR A 11 32.77 -15.13 -10.98
N CYS A 12 31.52 -14.70 -10.87
CA CYS A 12 30.63 -15.14 -9.77
C CYS A 12 30.11 -16.56 -10.07
N PHE A 13 30.48 -17.51 -9.21
CA PHE A 13 29.97 -18.88 -9.23
C PHE A 13 28.50 -18.90 -8.78
N LEU A 14 27.60 -19.34 -9.67
CA LEU A 14 26.23 -19.68 -9.31
C LEU A 14 26.22 -21.08 -8.67
N PHE A 15 26.04 -21.15 -7.36
CA PHE A 15 25.74 -22.40 -6.65
C PHE A 15 24.25 -22.73 -6.83
N ALA A 16 23.95 -23.69 -7.71
CA ALA A 16 22.64 -24.33 -7.80
C ALA A 16 22.53 -25.45 -6.75
N CYS A 17 21.65 -25.30 -5.76
CA CYS A 17 21.35 -26.36 -4.80
C CYS A 17 20.56 -27.49 -5.47
N LYS A 18 21.09 -28.70 -5.31
CA LYS A 18 20.62 -29.97 -5.84
C LYS A 18 19.49 -30.52 -4.94
N GLY A 19 18.24 -30.30 -5.33
CA GLY A 19 17.08 -30.96 -4.72
C GLY A 19 16.92 -32.38 -5.29
N LYS A 20 17.00 -33.39 -4.43
CA LYS A 20 16.92 -34.82 -4.75
C LYS A 20 15.57 -35.19 -5.39
N ASN A 21 15.66 -35.86 -6.54
CA ASN A 21 14.52 -36.43 -7.26
C ASN A 21 13.89 -37.60 -6.48
N SER A 22 12.56 -37.62 -6.43
CA SER A 22 11.77 -38.86 -6.43
C SER A 22 10.86 -38.83 -7.65
N SER A 23 11.24 -39.61 -8.65
CA SER A 23 10.48 -39.87 -9.86
C SER A 23 9.19 -40.61 -9.52
N THR A 24 8.08 -40.24 -10.15
CA THR A 24 7.30 -41.13 -11.05
C THR A 24 6.15 -40.32 -11.64
N THR A 25 6.20 -40.16 -12.96
CA THR A 25 5.10 -39.69 -13.79
C THR A 25 4.02 -40.77 -13.85
N GLU A 26 2.83 -40.47 -13.36
CA GLU A 26 1.59 -41.06 -13.88
C GLU A 26 0.78 -39.93 -14.51
N GLN A 27 0.57 -40.03 -15.84
CA GLN A 27 -0.50 -39.30 -16.50
C GLN A 27 -1.83 -39.88 -16.02
N THR A 28 -2.50 -39.16 -15.13
CA THR A 28 -3.92 -39.39 -14.83
C THR A 28 -4.65 -38.06 -15.03
N SER A 29 -5.73 -38.16 -15.81
CA SER A 29 -6.71 -37.15 -16.20
C SER A 29 -6.87 -35.99 -15.23
N MET A 30 -6.96 -34.77 -15.78
CA MET A 30 -7.45 -33.57 -15.09
C MET A 30 -8.87 -33.81 -14.57
N GLN A 31 -8.99 -34.35 -13.35
CA GLN A 31 -10.17 -34.13 -12.53
C GLN A 31 -9.96 -32.78 -11.84
N ALA A 32 -10.82 -31.83 -12.18
CA ALA A 32 -10.96 -30.58 -11.45
C ALA A 32 -11.33 -30.93 -10.01
N ASP A 33 -10.35 -30.79 -9.11
CA ASP A 33 -10.61 -30.84 -7.67
C ASP A 33 -11.46 -29.62 -7.32
N THR A 34 -12.77 -29.86 -7.26
CA THR A 34 -13.82 -28.89 -6.97
C THR A 34 -13.94 -28.74 -5.45
N THR A 35 -12.81 -28.60 -4.75
CA THR A 35 -12.76 -28.58 -3.29
C THR A 35 -11.77 -27.56 -2.71
N ILE A 36 -11.38 -26.55 -3.49
CA ILE A 36 -11.02 -25.26 -2.89
C ILE A 36 -12.29 -24.44 -2.89
N ARG A 37 -12.98 -24.45 -1.75
CA ARG A 37 -14.00 -23.44 -1.45
C ARG A 37 -13.32 -22.09 -1.69
N SER A 38 -13.73 -21.46 -2.79
CA SER A 38 -13.58 -20.03 -3.03
C SER A 38 -13.81 -19.34 -1.68
N ALA A 39 -12.73 -18.86 -1.06
CA ALA A 39 -12.86 -17.74 -0.16
C ALA A 39 -13.48 -16.68 -1.05
N ALA A 40 -14.80 -16.51 -0.94
CA ALA A 40 -15.57 -15.74 -1.88
C ALA A 40 -14.89 -14.37 -2.00
N ILE A 41 -14.33 -14.09 -3.18
CA ILE A 41 -13.71 -12.80 -3.45
C ILE A 41 -14.83 -11.79 -3.22
N ALA A 42 -14.69 -10.97 -2.18
CA ALA A 42 -15.71 -10.01 -1.82
C ALA A 42 -15.91 -9.06 -3.01
N PRO A 43 -17.18 -8.77 -3.40
CA PRO A 43 -17.43 -7.84 -4.49
C PRO A 43 -16.78 -6.49 -4.22
N GLU A 44 -15.95 -6.03 -5.15
CA GLU A 44 -15.31 -4.72 -5.04
C GLU A 44 -16.29 -3.60 -5.43
N MET A 45 -16.20 -2.50 -4.72
CA MET A 45 -17.04 -1.31 -4.89
C MET A 45 -16.18 -0.09 -5.22
N TYR A 46 -16.75 0.89 -5.91
CA TYR A 46 -16.12 2.21 -6.16
C TYR A 46 -14.69 2.11 -6.72
N THR A 47 -14.46 1.18 -7.65
CA THR A 47 -13.14 0.91 -8.24
C THR A 47 -12.61 2.10 -9.06
N ASP A 48 -13.48 3.04 -9.43
CA ASP A 48 -13.13 4.33 -10.01
C ASP A 48 -12.31 5.22 -9.05
N LEU A 49 -12.36 4.98 -7.74
CA LEU A 49 -11.58 5.70 -6.74
C LEU A 49 -10.18 5.13 -6.52
N TYR A 50 -9.84 4.00 -7.18
CA TYR A 50 -8.55 3.35 -7.00
C TYR A 50 -7.42 4.15 -7.65
N GLY A 51 -6.24 4.06 -7.05
CA GLY A 51 -5.04 4.73 -7.56
C GLY A 51 -4.42 5.67 -6.55
N ASN A 52 -3.60 6.60 -7.06
CA ASN A 52 -2.80 7.52 -6.26
C ASN A 52 -3.48 8.87 -6.16
N TRP A 53 -3.75 9.31 -4.93
CA TRP A 53 -4.26 10.63 -4.60
C TRP A 53 -3.12 11.43 -3.96
N VAL A 54 -2.49 12.28 -4.77
CA VAL A 54 -1.27 13.00 -4.38
C VAL A 54 -1.60 14.46 -4.11
N GLY A 55 -1.18 14.96 -2.96
CA GLY A 55 -1.35 16.35 -2.56
C GLY A 55 -0.30 16.78 -1.54
N ASP A 56 -0.35 18.05 -1.17
CA ASP A 56 0.54 18.60 -0.16
C ASP A 56 -0.17 18.59 1.21
N ASN A 57 0.55 18.30 2.28
CA ASN A 57 0.03 18.43 3.64
C ASN A 57 0.13 19.88 4.10
N GLU A 58 -0.95 20.44 4.62
CA GLU A 58 -0.95 21.78 5.20
C GLU A 58 -0.97 21.70 6.73
N VAL A 59 -0.01 22.37 7.38
CA VAL A 59 -0.04 22.60 8.83
C VAL A 59 -1.01 23.73 9.10
N THR A 60 -2.06 23.48 9.88
CA THR A 60 -2.98 24.55 10.28
C THR A 60 -2.37 25.43 11.37
N GLU A 61 -2.78 26.70 11.46
CA GLU A 61 -2.29 27.67 12.47
C GLU A 61 -2.42 27.13 13.91
N ARG A 62 -3.44 26.30 14.17
CA ARG A 62 -3.67 25.66 15.47
C ARG A 62 -2.50 24.77 15.92
N ASP A 63 -1.79 24.20 14.95
CA ASP A 63 -0.73 23.24 15.18
C ASP A 63 0.66 23.82 14.86
N GLU A 64 0.72 25.09 14.46
CA GLU A 64 1.96 25.76 14.05
C GLU A 64 3.03 25.70 15.15
N ALA A 65 2.65 25.83 16.42
CA ALA A 65 3.60 25.70 17.54
C ALA A 65 4.19 24.28 17.66
N LYS A 66 3.42 23.24 17.31
CA LYS A 66 3.84 21.83 17.36
C LYS A 66 4.68 21.43 16.14
N PHE A 67 4.37 22.00 14.97
CA PHE A 67 4.99 21.66 13.70
C PHE A 67 5.86 22.79 13.12
N LYS A 68 6.25 23.76 13.96
CA LYS A 68 7.04 24.94 13.55
C LYS A 68 8.33 24.51 12.83
N GLY A 69 8.49 24.95 11.58
CA GLY A 69 9.67 24.65 10.78
C GLY A 69 9.69 23.25 10.17
N GLN A 70 8.61 22.47 10.26
CA GLN A 70 8.46 21.29 9.41
C GLN A 70 8.11 21.74 7.99
N GLU A 71 8.78 21.13 7.02
CA GLU A 71 8.46 21.36 5.62
C GLU A 71 7.11 20.73 5.27
N ILE A 72 6.35 21.41 4.41
CA ILE A 72 5.18 20.86 3.74
C ILE A 72 5.62 19.57 3.04
N SER A 73 5.17 18.44 3.57
CA SER A 73 5.46 17.13 2.99
C SER A 73 4.40 16.79 1.95
N ARG A 74 4.82 16.23 0.82
CA ARG A 74 3.89 15.60 -0.11
C ARG A 74 3.33 14.31 0.49
N LEU A 75 2.02 14.19 0.50
CA LEU A 75 1.27 13.01 0.89
C LEU A 75 0.72 12.33 -0.36
N ASN A 76 0.84 11.00 -0.40
CA ASN A 76 0.12 10.16 -1.35
C ASN A 76 -0.75 9.16 -0.60
N ILE A 77 -2.05 9.14 -0.92
CA ILE A 77 -2.99 8.11 -0.47
C ILE A 77 -3.27 7.17 -1.63
N ILE A 78 -2.99 5.89 -1.43
CA ILE A 78 -3.25 4.83 -2.42
C ILE A 78 -4.45 4.01 -1.95
N ILE A 79 -5.60 4.16 -2.62
CA ILE A 79 -6.77 3.31 -2.36
C ILE A 79 -6.57 2.00 -3.13
N LYS A 80 -6.53 0.87 -2.40
CA LYS A 80 -6.20 -0.45 -2.95
C LYS A 80 -7.42 -1.34 -3.12
N GLN A 81 -8.35 -1.30 -2.17
CA GLN A 81 -9.54 -2.13 -2.18
C GLN A 81 -10.65 -1.50 -1.37
N ILE A 82 -11.88 -1.57 -1.90
CA ILE A 82 -13.09 -1.22 -1.18
C ILE A 82 -14.11 -2.36 -1.35
N THR A 83 -14.59 -2.90 -0.24
CA THR A 83 -15.60 -3.96 -0.16
C THR A 83 -16.64 -3.59 0.91
N ASP A 84 -17.69 -4.41 1.03
CA ASP A 84 -18.67 -4.28 2.11
C ASP A 84 -18.05 -4.39 3.52
N SER A 85 -16.97 -5.15 3.64
CA SER A 85 -16.22 -5.37 4.88
C SER A 85 -15.26 -4.23 5.25
N GLY A 86 -14.99 -3.29 4.34
CA GLY A 86 -14.18 -2.11 4.61
C GLY A 86 -13.28 -1.69 3.46
N VAL A 87 -12.31 -0.84 3.81
CA VAL A 87 -11.36 -0.23 2.88
C VAL A 87 -9.94 -0.61 3.29
N ILE A 88 -9.11 -0.94 2.30
CA ILE A 88 -7.66 -1.07 2.44
C ILE A 88 -7.01 0.03 1.59
N ALA A 89 -6.15 0.81 2.23
CA ALA A 89 -5.38 1.84 1.56
C ALA A 89 -3.95 1.93 2.14
N GLN A 90 -3.17 2.87 1.62
CA GLN A 90 -1.80 3.10 2.05
C GLN A 90 -1.49 4.60 2.00
N SER A 91 -0.91 5.13 3.07
CA SER A 91 -0.33 6.47 3.10
C SER A 91 1.17 6.38 2.73
N ILE A 92 1.67 7.40 2.03
CA ILE A 92 3.10 7.59 1.78
C ILE A 92 3.43 9.06 2.03
N VAL A 93 4.31 9.32 3.02
CA VAL A 93 4.78 10.66 3.38
C VAL A 93 6.28 10.62 3.59
N ASN A 94 7.04 11.43 2.85
CA ASN A 94 8.51 11.49 2.95
C ASN A 94 9.20 10.11 2.89
N GLY A 95 8.66 9.19 2.09
CA GLY A 95 9.16 7.81 1.96
C GLY A 95 8.71 6.85 3.06
N ASN A 96 8.10 7.32 4.15
CA ASN A 96 7.41 6.44 5.10
C ASN A 96 6.12 5.94 4.47
N SER A 97 5.92 4.62 4.45
CA SER A 97 4.75 3.99 3.84
C SER A 97 4.00 3.15 4.86
N ARG A 98 2.72 3.45 5.07
CA ARG A 98 1.89 2.80 6.08
C ARG A 98 0.60 2.28 5.48
N LEU A 99 0.30 1.02 5.77
CA LEU A 99 -1.00 0.43 5.45
C LEU A 99 -2.05 1.00 6.41
N MET A 100 -3.21 1.35 5.86
CA MET A 100 -4.34 1.83 6.66
C MET A 100 -5.61 1.08 6.29
N ARG A 101 -6.49 0.90 7.28
CA ARG A 101 -7.77 0.20 7.15
C ARG A 101 -8.89 1.04 7.71
N GLY A 102 -10.08 0.91 7.13
CA GLY A 102 -11.20 1.71 7.56
C GLY A 102 -12.48 1.46 6.79
N SER A 103 -13.31 2.48 6.67
CA SER A 103 -14.63 2.41 6.04
C SER A 103 -14.85 3.59 5.11
N VAL A 104 -15.74 3.39 4.15
CA VAL A 104 -16.26 4.46 3.28
C VAL A 104 -17.78 4.54 3.43
N THR A 105 -18.30 5.77 3.50
CA THR A 105 -19.73 6.05 3.40
C THR A 105 -19.97 6.91 2.17
N LYS A 106 -20.94 6.52 1.33
CA LYS A 106 -21.34 7.32 0.17
C LYS A 106 -22.47 8.26 0.58
N SER A 107 -22.27 9.56 0.39
CA SER A 107 -23.25 10.62 0.67
C SER A 107 -23.41 11.49 -0.57
N ASN A 108 -24.53 11.35 -1.29
CA ASN A 108 -24.75 11.98 -2.60
C ASN A 108 -23.63 11.65 -3.61
N ASN A 109 -22.87 12.67 -4.02
CA ASN A 109 -21.73 12.59 -4.94
C ASN A 109 -20.39 12.49 -4.23
N ASN A 110 -20.39 12.38 -2.90
CA ASN A 110 -19.20 12.38 -2.07
C ASN A 110 -18.97 10.99 -1.46
N TYR A 111 -17.69 10.66 -1.27
CA TYR A 111 -17.24 9.46 -0.58
C TYR A 111 -16.45 9.86 0.67
N GLU A 112 -16.99 9.57 1.84
CA GLU A 112 -16.42 9.93 3.13
C GLU A 112 -15.66 8.73 3.70
N PHE A 113 -14.38 8.91 3.98
CA PHE A 113 -13.48 7.88 4.46
C PHE A 113 -13.04 8.16 5.89
N VAL A 114 -12.99 7.09 6.69
CA VAL A 114 -12.39 7.08 8.02
C VAL A 114 -11.40 5.93 8.06
N MET A 115 -10.11 6.25 8.11
CA MET A 115 -9.01 5.29 7.92
C MET A 115 -8.01 5.38 9.07
N ASN A 116 -7.61 4.24 9.62
CA ASN A 116 -6.64 4.13 10.70
C ASN A 116 -5.37 3.45 10.22
N GLU A 117 -4.23 4.03 10.59
CA GLU A 117 -2.95 3.35 10.57
C GLU A 117 -2.88 2.29 11.70
N PRO A 118 -1.86 1.40 11.72
CA PRO A 118 -1.84 0.25 12.63
C PRO A 118 -1.81 0.60 14.12
N GLY A 119 -1.25 1.74 14.49
CA GLY A 119 -1.04 2.15 15.88
C GLY A 119 0.17 1.48 16.52
N ASP A 120 1.12 0.97 15.72
CA ASP A 120 2.35 0.33 16.19
C ASP A 120 3.56 1.27 16.14
N ASP A 121 3.37 2.49 15.62
CA ASP A 121 4.35 3.57 15.63
C ASP A 121 3.77 4.84 16.24
N LYS A 122 4.61 5.61 16.93
CA LYS A 122 4.23 6.89 17.56
C LYS A 122 3.76 7.95 16.56
N TYR A 123 4.06 7.78 15.27
CA TYR A 123 3.60 8.64 14.19
C TYR A 123 2.36 8.09 13.48
N ASP A 124 1.74 7.01 13.98
CA ASP A 124 0.49 6.51 13.42
C ASP A 124 -0.69 7.38 13.86
N GLY A 125 -1.68 7.49 12.98
CA GLY A 125 -2.88 8.25 13.24
C GLY A 125 -4.09 7.84 12.42
N ARG A 126 -5.06 8.74 12.44
CA ARG A 126 -6.35 8.62 11.75
C ARG A 126 -6.44 9.64 10.64
N PHE A 127 -6.81 9.17 9.45
CA PHE A 127 -7.25 10.00 8.35
C PHE A 127 -8.79 10.07 8.33
N GLU A 128 -9.32 11.28 8.20
CA GLU A 128 -10.71 11.56 7.88
C GLU A 128 -10.75 12.45 6.64
N PHE A 129 -11.19 11.91 5.50
CA PHE A 129 -11.16 12.62 4.23
C PHE A 129 -12.40 12.33 3.38
N THR A 130 -12.68 13.23 2.45
CA THR A 130 -13.76 13.12 1.46
C THR A 130 -13.19 13.19 0.06
N ILE A 131 -13.68 12.31 -0.82
CA ILE A 131 -13.50 12.45 -2.27
C ILE A 131 -14.78 13.00 -2.88
N ALA A 132 -14.67 14.15 -3.53
CA ALA A 132 -15.75 14.79 -4.28
C ALA A 132 -15.26 15.09 -5.70
N GLY A 133 -15.76 14.35 -6.69
CA GLY A 133 -15.23 14.41 -8.06
C GLY A 133 -13.79 13.93 -8.12
N ASP A 134 -12.88 14.83 -8.52
CA ASP A 134 -11.44 14.61 -8.68
C ASP A 134 -10.62 15.14 -7.50
N THR A 135 -11.28 15.60 -6.43
CA THR A 135 -10.63 16.24 -5.29
C THR A 135 -10.77 15.39 -4.03
N LEU A 136 -9.62 15.08 -3.41
CA LEU A 136 -9.54 14.53 -2.06
C LEU A 136 -9.19 15.65 -1.08
N SER A 137 -9.97 15.80 -0.02
CA SER A 137 -9.69 16.77 1.06
C SER A 137 -9.98 16.16 2.42
N GLY A 138 -9.17 16.48 3.43
CA GLY A 138 -9.32 15.89 4.75
C GLY A 138 -8.27 16.32 5.74
N LYS A 139 -8.23 15.60 6.86
CA LYS A 139 -7.29 15.83 7.96
C LYS A 139 -6.67 14.51 8.41
N TRP A 140 -5.48 14.63 8.99
CA TRP A 140 -4.82 13.56 9.72
C TRP A 140 -4.65 13.97 11.18
N GLN A 141 -4.81 13.01 12.10
CA GLN A 141 -4.64 13.23 13.54
C GLN A 141 -3.82 12.09 14.14
N PRO A 142 -2.73 12.35 14.88
CA PRO A 142 -1.97 11.29 15.54
C PRO A 142 -2.83 10.61 16.62
N PHE A 143 -2.60 9.31 16.85
CA PHE A 143 -3.28 8.60 17.94
C PHE A 143 -2.78 9.04 19.31
N ASP A 144 -1.47 9.22 19.44
CA ASP A 144 -0.84 9.71 20.66
C ASP A 144 -0.73 11.24 20.61
N THR A 145 -1.19 11.91 21.67
CA THR A 145 -1.26 13.39 21.79
C THR A 145 -0.37 13.95 22.88
#